data_AF-A0A1G6U329-F1
#
_entry.id   AF-A0A1G6U329-F1
#
_cell.length_a   1.000
_cell.length_b   1.000
_cell.length_c   1.000
_cell.angle_alpha   90.00
_cell.angle_beta   90.00
_cell.angle_gamma   90.00
#
_symmetry.space_group_name_H-M   'P 1'
#
loop_
_entity.id
_entity.type
_entity.pdbx_description
1 polymer ?
#
loop_
_entity_poly.entity_id
_entity_poly.type
_entity_poly.pdbx_seq_one_letter_code
_entity_poly.pdbx_strand_id
1 'polypeptide(L)' 'MAEQAPWVPEDVNTEVPSAARVYDWLLGGYHDFPVGRAVGERVLQVLPDGRKVATSNRAFLRRACNT' A
#
# COMPACT_ATOMS: atom_id res chain seq x y z
N MET A 1 9.96 -15.42 15.12
CA MET A 1 10.23 -14.14 14.44
C MET A 1 9.91 -14.38 12.98
N ALA A 2 8.98 -13.63 12.39
CA ALA A 2 8.68 -13.82 10.97
C ALA A 2 9.96 -13.54 10.17
N GLU A 3 10.37 -14.49 9.34
CA GLU A 3 11.48 -14.33 8.42
C GLU A 3 11.17 -13.11 7.53
N GLN A 4 11.97 -12.04 7.66
CA GLN A 4 11.81 -10.85 6.84
C GLN A 4 12.02 -11.27 5.39
N ALA A 5 11.09 -10.88 4.51
CA ALA A 5 11.19 -11.25 3.11
C ALA A 5 12.52 -10.74 2.53
N PRO A 6 13.21 -11.49 1.66
CA PRO A 6 14.59 -11.21 1.24
C PRO A 6 14.77 -9.88 0.49
N TRP A 7 13.67 -9.23 0.09
CA TRP A 7 13.66 -7.93 -0.56
C TRP A 7 13.56 -6.74 0.41
N VAL A 8 13.34 -7.00 1.71
CA VAL A 8 13.20 -5.96 2.74
C VAL A 8 14.59 -5.57 3.24
N PRO A 9 15.01 -4.29 3.09
CA PRO A 9 16.27 -3.82 3.64
C PRO A 9 16.30 -3.93 5.18
N GLU A 10 17.49 -4.17 5.75
CA GLU A 10 17.66 -4.40 7.20
C GLU A 10 17.25 -3.20 8.06
N ASP A 11 17.34 -1.98 7.53
CA ASP A 11 16.99 -0.74 8.21
C ASP A 11 15.47 -0.44 8.19
N VAL A 12 14.67 -1.26 7.50
CA VAL A 12 13.23 -1.08 7.41
C VAL A 12 12.52 -1.74 8.59
N ASN A 13 11.90 -0.91 9.43
CA ASN A 13 10.96 -1.38 10.44
C ASN A 13 9.62 -1.79 9.79
N THR A 14 9.31 -3.09 9.81
CA THR A 14 8.06 -3.66 9.25
C THR A 14 6.85 -3.56 10.17
N GLU A 15 7.07 -3.20 11.44
CA GLU A 15 6.02 -3.05 12.46
C GLU A 15 5.41 -1.64 12.47
N VAL A 16 5.95 -0.71 11.69
CA VAL A 16 5.42 0.66 11.53
C VAL A 16 4.72 0.78 10.17
N PRO A 17 3.47 1.28 10.12
CA PRO A 17 2.76 1.43 8.86
C PRO A 17 3.40 2.51 7.99
N SER A 18 3.49 2.25 6.69
CA SER A 18 3.95 3.19 5.68
C SER A 18 2.83 3.51 4.71
N ALA A 19 2.61 4.80 4.43
CA ALA A 19 1.60 5.24 3.47
C ALA A 19 1.79 4.60 2.08
N ALA A 20 3.04 4.42 1.64
CA ALA A 20 3.34 3.78 0.36
C ALA A 20 2.88 2.31 0.33
N ARG A 21 3.09 1.56 1.43
CA ARG A 21 2.69 0.15 1.55
C ARG A 21 1.18 -0.03 1.71
N VAL A 22 0.54 0.88 2.44
CA VAL A 22 -0.92 0.94 2.51
C VAL A 22 -1.51 1.18 1.13
N TYR A 23 -0.91 2.11 0.36
CA TYR A 23 -1.32 2.40 -1.00
C TYR A 23 -1.09 1.23 -1.96
N ASP A 24 0.03 0.50 -1.82
CA ASP A 24 0.28 -0.75 -2.55
C ASP A 24 -0.80 -1.80 -2.27
N TRP A 25 -1.14 -2.02 -1.00
CA TRP A 25 -2.22 -2.93 -0.62
C TRP A 25 -3.60 -2.52 -1.14
N LEU A 26 -3.91 -1.21 -1.15
CA LEU A 26 -5.16 -0.69 -1.73
C LEU A 26 -5.25 -0.98 -3.24
N LEU A 27 -4.12 -1.01 -3.94
CA LEU A 27 -4.00 -1.37 -5.35
C LEU A 27 -3.98 -2.89 -5.59
N GLY A 28 -3.92 -3.71 -4.54
CA GLY A 28 -3.80 -5.18 -4.66
C GLY A 28 -2.36 -5.65 -4.92
N GLY A 29 -1.36 -4.86 -4.51
CA GLY A 29 0.04 -5.28 -4.50
C GLY A 29 0.36 -6.27 -3.37
N TYR A 30 1.65 -6.56 -3.21
CA TYR A 30 2.16 -7.58 -2.27
C TYR A 30 3.26 -7.04 -1.34
N HIS A 31 3.68 -5.79 -1.49
CA HIS A 31 4.75 -5.18 -0.70
C HIS A 31 4.20 -4.49 0.54
N ASP A 32 3.42 -5.22 1.32
CA ASP A 32 2.74 -4.73 2.50
C ASP A 32 2.80 -5.71 3.67
N PHE A 33 2.76 -5.18 4.88
CA PHE A 33 2.86 -5.93 6.15
C PHE A 33 1.55 -5.85 6.92
N PRO A 34 1.29 -6.75 7.90
CA PRO A 34 0.04 -6.78 8.65
C PRO A 34 -0.38 -5.43 9.25
N VAL A 35 0.56 -4.64 9.77
CA VAL A 35 0.28 -3.29 10.31
C VAL A 35 -0.25 -2.32 9.24
N GLY A 36 0.25 -2.43 8.00
CA GLY A 36 -0.23 -1.65 6.87
C GLY A 36 -1.63 -2.09 6.41
N ARG A 37 -1.89 -3.40 6.38
CA ARG A 37 -3.23 -3.94 6.04
C ARG A 37 -4.29 -3.43 7.00
N ALA A 38 -4.01 -3.46 8.30
CA ALA A 38 -4.93 -2.94 9.32
C ALA A 38 -5.25 -1.45 9.13
N VAL A 39 -4.25 -0.64 8.72
CA VAL A 39 -4.49 0.76 8.35
C VAL A 39 -5.33 0.85 7.08
N GLY A 40 -5.03 0.06 6.04
CA GLY A 40 -5.82 0.00 4.81
C GLY A 40 -7.28 -0.37 5.04
N GLU A 41 -7.57 -1.33 5.92
CA GLU A 41 -8.93 -1.70 6.32
C GLU A 41 -9.67 -0.54 6.99
N ARG A 42 -9.02 0.18 7.91
CA ARG A 42 -9.59 1.39 8.53
C ARG A 42 -9.85 2.49 7.50
N VAL A 43 -8.95 2.66 6.53
CA VAL A 43 -9.17 3.58 5.40
C VAL A 43 -10.43 3.20 4.65
N LEU A 44 -10.66 1.91 4.38
CA LEU A 44 -11.87 1.46 3.69
C LEU A 44 -13.15 1.57 4.52
N GLN A 45 -13.06 1.58 5.85
CA GLN A 45 -14.21 1.88 6.72
C GLN A 45 -14.64 3.35 6.61
N VAL A 46 -13.69 4.28 6.52
CA VAL A 46 -13.96 5.72 6.40
C VAL A 46 -14.26 6.12 4.95
N LEU A 47 -13.59 5.49 3.99
CA LEU A 47 -13.73 5.73 2.56
C LEU A 47 -13.98 4.39 1.85
N PRO A 48 -15.25 3.95 1.76
CA PRO A 48 -15.60 2.66 1.14
C PRO A 48 -15.09 2.50 -0.30
N ASP A 49 -15.00 3.60 -1.06
CA ASP A 49 -14.46 3.62 -2.42
C ASP A 49 -12.93 3.76 -2.51
N GLY A 50 -12.19 3.62 -1.40
CA GLY A 50 -10.76 3.90 -1.32
C GLY A 50 -9.91 3.13 -2.34
N ARG A 51 -10.28 1.88 -2.66
CA ARG A 51 -9.61 1.10 -3.72
C ARG A 51 -9.81 1.70 -5.11
N LYS A 52 -11.02 2.22 -5.41
CA LYS A 52 -11.30 2.89 -6.69
C LYS A 52 -10.53 4.20 -6.80
N VAL A 53 -10.45 4.96 -5.71
CA VAL A 53 -9.65 6.19 -5.64
C VAL A 53 -8.17 5.90 -5.91
N ALA A 54 -7.60 4.89 -5.25
CA ALA A 54 -6.21 4.48 -5.48
C ALA A 54 -5.96 4.10 -6.95
N THR A 55 -6.83 3.25 -7.51
CA THR A 55 -6.73 2.79 -8.91
C THR A 55 -6.87 3.95 -9.90
N SER A 56 -7.81 4.88 -9.66
CA SER A 56 -8.02 6.07 -10.49
C SER A 56 -6.78 6.97 -10.52
N ASN A 57 -6.17 7.20 -9.35
CA ASN A 57 -4.92 7.96 -9.25
C ASN A 57 -3.77 7.29 -10.02
N ARG A 58 -3.62 5.95 -9.94
CA ARG A 58 -2.63 5.24 -10.75
C ARG A 58 -2.90 5.33 -12.25
N ALA A 59 -4.16 5.23 -12.66
CA ALA A 59 -4.54 5.42 -14.06
C ALA A 59 -4.22 6.84 -14.54
N PHE A 60 -4.44 7.86 -13.70
CA PHE A 60 -4.07 9.24 -14.01
C PHE A 60 -2.56 9.42 -14.20
N LEU A 61 -1.74 8.94 -13.25
CA LEU A 61 -0.27 9.02 -13.36
C LEU A 61 0.24 8.39 -14.66
N ARG A 62 -0.30 7.23 -15.05
CA ARG A 62 0.04 6.57 -16.33
C ARG A 62 -0.26 7.44 -17.54
N ARG A 63 -1.38 8.17 -17.54
CA ARG A 63 -1.72 9.08 -18.65
C ARG A 63 -0.84 10.33 -18.66
N ALA A 64 -0.54 10.87 -17.48
CA ALA A 64 0.22 12.10 -17.33
C ALA A 64 1.71 11.94 -17.68
N CYS A 65 2.30 10.77 -17.43
CA CYS A 65 3.73 10.52 -17.64
C CYS A 65 4.07 9.79 -18.95
N ASN A 66 3.08 9.30 -19.70
CA ASN A 66 3.30 8.61 -20.98
C ASN A 66 3.22 9.54 -22.20
N THR A 67 3.58 10.81 -22.02
CA THR A 67 3.84 11.78 -23.11
C THR A 67 5.32 11.82 -23.42
#